data_AF-A0A354J796-F1
#
_entry.id   AF-A0A354J796-F1
#
_cell.length_a   1.000
_cell.length_b   1.000
_cell.length_c   1.000
_cell.angle_alpha   90.00
_cell.angle_beta   90.00
_cell.angle_gamma   90.00
#
_symmetry.space_group_name_H-M   'P 1'
#
loop_
_entity.id
_entity.type
_entity.pdbx_description
1 polymer ?
#
loop_
_entity_poly.entity_id
_entity_poly.type
_entity_poly.pdbx_seq_one_letter_code
_entity_poly.pdbx_strand_id
1 'polypeptide(L)' 'MEYTKQLINKAVGKTCKICNKVITENQAGSCEFQYSRTANRRELFIHTKCWDELYGKKVLS' A
#
# COMPACT_ATOMS: atom_id res chain seq x y z
N MET A 1 11.01 1.83 -7.79
CA MET A 1 11.28 1.25 -6.46
C MET A 1 10.81 -0.19 -6.51
N GLU A 2 11.73 -1.15 -6.47
CA GLU A 2 11.37 -2.57 -6.40
C GLU A 2 11.22 -2.97 -4.93
N TYR A 3 10.04 -3.49 -4.57
CA TYR A 3 9.84 -4.04 -3.23
C TYR A 3 10.49 -5.42 -3.14
N THR A 4 11.17 -5.69 -2.02
CA THR A 4 11.73 -7.02 -1.78
C THR A 4 10.60 -8.05 -1.61
N LYS A 5 10.84 -9.29 -2.05
CA LYS A 5 9.87 -10.40 -1.88
C LYS A 5 9.35 -10.55 -0.44
N GLN A 6 10.18 -10.22 0.55
CA GLN A 6 9.78 -10.21 1.96
C GLN A 6 8.68 -9.18 2.24
N LEU A 7 8.78 -7.98 1.67
CA LEU A 7 7.81 -6.91 1.86
C LEU A 7 6.51 -7.21 1.12
N ILE A 8 6.59 -7.80 -0.07
CA ILE A 8 5.44 -8.32 -0.83
C ILE A 8 4.68 -9.35 0.01
N ASN A 9 5.37 -10.39 0.51
CA ASN A 9 4.75 -11.40 1.38
C ASN A 9 4.16 -10.80 2.66
N LYS A 10 4.82 -9.77 3.23
CA LYS A 10 4.33 -9.08 4.42
C LYS A 10 3.10 -8.22 4.15
N ALA A 11 2.91 -7.75 2.92
CA ALA A 11 1.75 -6.99 2.49
C ALA A 11 0.52 -7.88 2.27
N VAL A 12 0.70 -9.14 1.86
CA VAL A 12 -0.41 -10.10 1.68
C VAL A 12 -1.20 -10.25 2.99
N GLY A 13 -2.51 -10.04 2.92
CA GLY A 13 -3.40 -10.11 4.07
C GLY A 13 -3.37 -8.88 4.98
N LYS A 14 -2.59 -7.84 4.66
CA LYS A 14 -2.63 -6.57 5.41
C LYS A 14 -3.83 -5.74 5.01
N THR A 15 -4.47 -5.15 6.00
CA THR A 15 -5.62 -4.27 5.78
C THR A 15 -5.15 -2.88 5.34
N CYS A 16 -5.64 -2.44 4.19
CA CYS A 16 -5.48 -1.07 3.73
C CYS A 16 -6.18 -0.11 4.70
N LYS A 17 -5.45 0.88 5.21
CA LYS A 17 -6.00 1.86 6.15
C LYS A 17 -6.98 2.87 5.55
N ILE A 18 -7.02 2.99 4.22
CA ILE A 18 -7.94 3.89 3.51
C ILE A 18 -9.27 3.21 3.28
N CYS A 19 -9.27 2.10 2.55
CA CYS A 19 -10.51 1.41 2.15
C CYS A 19 -10.92 0.28 3.09
N ASN A 20 -10.15 0.00 4.15
CA ASN A 20 -10.35 -1.12 5.08
C ASN A 20 -10.45 -2.52 4.41
N LYS A 21 -9.98 -2.65 3.17
CA LYS A 21 -9.91 -3.93 2.44
C LYS A 21 -8.53 -4.55 2.60
N VAL A 22 -8.47 -5.88 2.60
CA VAL A 22 -7.20 -6.62 2.63
C VAL A 22 -6.48 -6.54 1.28
N ILE A 23 -5.16 -6.41 1.33
CA ILE A 23 -4.30 -6.54 0.15
C ILE A 23 -4.20 -8.02 -0.19
N THR A 24 -4.64 -8.36 -1.38
CA THR A 24 -4.57 -9.73 -1.89
C THR A 24 -3.17 -10.07 -2.38
N GLU A 25 -2.87 -11.37 -2.49
CA GLU A 25 -1.59 -11.83 -3.02
C GLU A 25 -1.31 -11.31 -4.43
N ASN A 26 -2.34 -11.26 -5.28
CA ASN A 26 -2.21 -10.74 -6.65
C ASN A 26 -1.80 -9.27 -6.68
N GLN A 27 -2.39 -8.44 -5.79
CA GLN A 27 -2.05 -7.02 -5.67
C GLN A 27 -0.66 -6.83 -5.06
N ALA A 28 -0.30 -7.62 -4.05
CA ALA A 28 1.02 -7.58 -3.45
C ALA A 28 2.11 -8.01 -4.45
N GLY A 29 1.88 -9.10 -5.19
CA GLY A 29 2.78 -9.61 -6.22
C GLY A 29 2.97 -8.62 -7.37
N SER A 30 1.91 -7.89 -7.71
CA SER A 30 1.95 -6.79 -8.69
C SER A 30 2.52 -5.47 -8.13
N CYS A 31 2.93 -5.45 -6.86
CA CYS A 31 3.39 -4.23 -6.17
C CYS A 31 2.36 -3.06 -6.24
N GLU A 32 1.06 -3.36 -6.28
CA GLU A 32 -0.04 -2.39 -6.30
C GLU A 32 -0.39 -1.85 -4.90
N PHE A 33 0.64 -1.67 -4.06
CA PHE A 33 0.49 -1.09 -2.74
C PHE A 33 1.67 -0.17 -2.40
N GLN A 34 1.39 0.80 -1.55
CA GLN A 34 2.38 1.63 -0.89
C GLN A 34 2.61 1.17 0.54
N TYR A 35 3.88 1.09 0.89
CA TYR A 35 4.36 0.83 2.22
C TYR A 35 4.92 2.12 2.84
N SER A 36 4.50 2.42 4.05
CA SER A 36 5.04 3.52 4.84
C SER A 36 5.26 3.07 6.29
N ARG A 37 6.35 3.52 6.91
CA ARG A 37 6.68 3.20 8.30
C ARG A 37 6.66 4.47 9.12
N THR A 38 5.76 4.56 10.10
CA THR A 38 5.69 5.72 11.00
C THR A 38 6.80 5.68 12.06
N ALA A 39 7.08 6.82 12.69
CA ALA A 39 8.07 6.97 13.78
C ALA A 39 7.82 5.98 14.94
N ASN A 40 6.57 5.65 15.23
CA ASN A 40 6.17 4.61 16.20
C ASN A 40 6.38 3.16 15.70
N ARG A 41 7.21 2.95 14.67
CA ARG A 41 7.49 1.65 14.02
C ARG A 41 6.25 0.91 13.49
N ARG A 42 5.08 1.55 13.39
CA ARG A 42 3.90 0.94 12.76
C ARG A 42 4.07 0.93 11.24
N GLU A 43 3.81 -0.22 10.66
CA GLU A 43 3.86 -0.43 9.22
C GLU A 43 2.46 -0.21 8.65
N LEU A 44 2.37 0.70 7.70
CA LEU A 44 1.15 1.06 7.01
C LEU A 44 1.24 0.50 5.60
N PHE A 45 0.23 -0.29 5.24
CA PHE A 45 0.06 -0.81 3.89
C PHE A 45 -1.19 -0.18 3.32
N ILE A 46 -1.07 0.39 2.13
CA ILE A 46 -2.13 1.16 1.49
C ILE A 46 -2.17 0.76 0.01
N HIS A 47 -3.34 0.50 -0.57
CA HIS A 47 -3.38 0.23 -2.01
C HIS A 47 -2.88 1.44 -2.82
N THR A 48 -2.14 1.19 -3.91
CA THR A 48 -1.69 2.28 -4.79
C THR A 48 -2.87 3.08 -5.32
N LYS A 49 -3.98 2.41 -5.66
CA LYS A 49 -5.23 3.07 -6.07
C LYS A 49 -5.79 3.99 -4.98
N CYS A 50 -5.89 3.51 -3.73
CA CYS A 50 -6.39 4.34 -2.64
C CYS A 50 -5.47 5.52 -2.32
N TRP A 51 -4.16 5.32 -2.47
CA TRP A 51 -3.20 6.40 -2.34
C TRP A 51 -3.38 7.45 -3.43
N ASP A 52 -3.53 7.01 -4.68
CA ASP A 52 -3.79 7.88 -5.83
C ASP A 52 -5.12 8.64 -5.70
N GLU A 53 -6.17 7.99 -5.22
CA GLU A 53 -7.45 8.67 -4.95
C GLU A 53 -7.32 9.76 -3.87
N LEU A 54 -6.50 9.56 -2.84
CA LEU A 54 -6.28 10.56 -1.78
C LEU A 54 -5.31 11.68 -2.20
N TYR A 55 -4.21 11.33 -2.87
CA TYR A 55 -3.08 12.24 -3.11
C TYR A 55 -2.87 12.59 -4.59
N GLY A 56 -3.28 11.73 -5.52
CA GLY A 56 -3.19 11.92 -6.97
C GLY A 56 -4.11 13.01 -7.51
N LYS A 57 -5.20 13.35 -6.80
CA LYS A 57 -6.09 14.47 -7.17
C LYS A 57 -5.49 15.87 -7.05
N LYS A 58 -4.23 16.04 -6.62
CA LYS A 58 -3.62 17.37 -6.38
C LYS A 58 -2.78 17.92 -7.53
N VAL A 59 -2.80 17.30 -8.71
CA VAL A 59 -2.14 17.83 -9.92
C VAL A 59 -3.16 17.91 -11.04
N LEU A 60 -4.01 18.94 -11.02
CA LEU A 60 -4.72 19.54 -12.16
C LEU A 60 -5.68 20.61 -11.60
N SER A 61 -5.13 21.78 -11.26
CA SER A 61 -5.85 23.06 -11.25
C SER A 61 -4.98 24.07 -11.97
#